data_AF-A0A1C4AZI3-F1
#
_entry.id   AF-A0A1C4AZI3-F1
#
_cell.length_a   1.000
_cell.length_b   1.000
_cell.length_c   1.000
_cell.angle_alpha   90.00
_cell.angle_beta   90.00
_cell.angle_gamma   90.00
#
_symmetry.space_group_name_H-M   'P 1'
#
loop_
_entity.id
_entity.type
_entity.pdbx_description
1 polymer ?
#
loop_
_entity_poly.entity_id
_entity_poly.type
_entity_poly.pdbx_seq_one_letter_code
_entity_poly.pdbx_strand_id
1 'polypeptide(L)'
;MKKLNLSHFIIAFFVVLVLYQPIKFIIYHFTDLSYDEILDFGWRGDGCETKDGRRLDYINCPCGTGLIEPDDLYKISNEGYFYYNDKLLGKVILKTKPSYFSGGEILTGGELEIENLETGIICYYDSILD
;
A
#
# COMPACT_ATOMS: atom_id res chain seq x y z
N MET A 1 39.91 24.32 19.48
CA MET A 1 39.00 23.40 18.78
C MET A 1 38.90 22.10 19.57
N LYS A 2 37.72 21.73 20.09
CA LYS A 2 37.52 20.43 20.77
C LYS A 2 37.70 19.33 19.72
N LYS A 3 38.66 18.42 19.94
CA LYS A 3 38.83 17.21 19.11
C LYS A 3 37.53 16.40 19.22
N LEU A 4 36.76 16.30 18.12
CA LEU A 4 35.67 15.34 18.08
C LEU A 4 36.26 13.95 18.22
N ASN A 5 35.86 13.24 19.27
CA ASN A 5 36.38 11.92 19.58
C ASN A 5 35.61 10.89 18.75
N LEU A 6 36.32 10.03 18.01
CA LEU A 6 35.74 9.00 17.14
C LEU A 6 34.70 8.12 17.88
N SER A 7 34.88 7.92 19.18
CA SER A 7 33.92 7.22 20.04
C SER A 7 32.53 7.86 20.08
N HIS A 8 32.42 9.20 20.01
CA HIS A 8 31.12 9.87 19.99
C HIS A 8 30.36 9.61 18.68
N PHE A 9 31.07 9.51 17.55
CA PHE A 9 30.44 9.17 16.28
C PHE A 9 29.93 7.73 16.27
N ILE A 10 30.70 6.80 16.84
CA ILE A 10 30.29 5.40 16.96
C ILE A 10 29.04 5.30 17.83
N ILE A 11 29.03 5.95 19.00
CA ILE A 11 27.86 5.95 19.89
C ILE A 11 26.64 6.58 19.20
N ALA A 12 26.81 7.73 18.54
CA ALA A 12 25.72 8.37 17.81
C ALA A 12 25.17 7.48 16.69
N PHE A 13 26.03 6.79 15.95
CA PHE A 13 25.63 5.83 14.92
C PHE A 13 24.83 4.67 15.50
N PHE A 14 25.27 4.09 16.62
CA PHE A 14 24.50 3.04 17.32
C PHE A 14 23.16 3.55 17.84
N VAL A 15 23.10 4.77 18.38
CA VAL A 15 21.83 5.37 18.83
C VAL A 15 20.86 5.53 17.67
N VAL A 16 21.34 6.02 16.51
CA VAL A 16 20.50 6.15 15.31
C VAL A 16 20.01 4.78 14.85
N LEU A 17 20.88 3.77 14.79
CA LEU A 17 20.50 2.41 14.40
C LEU A 17 19.45 1.79 15.33
N VAL A 18 19.63 1.93 16.64
CA VAL A 18 18.71 1.38 17.64
C VAL A 18 17.35 2.08 17.61
N LEU A 19 17.34 3.41 17.43
CA LEU A 19 16.11 4.19 17.40
C LEU A 19 15.39 4.16 16.05
N TYR A 20 16.07 3.77 14.96
CA TYR A 20 15.49 3.77 13.63
C TYR A 20 14.23 2.92 13.52
N GLN A 21 14.27 1.66 13.97
CA GLN A 21 13.13 0.74 13.88
C GLN A 21 11.94 1.19 14.74
N PRO A 22 12.10 1.58 16.02
CA PRO A 22 11.03 2.15 16.82
C PRO A 22 10.41 3.41 16.20
N ILE A 23 11.23 4.33 15.69
CA ILE A 23 10.74 5.57 15.06
C ILE A 23 9.94 5.23 13.80
N LYS A 24 10.43 4.33 12.95
CA LYS A 24 9.72 3.87 11.74
C LYS A 24 8.36 3.26 12.09
N PHE A 25 8.31 2.40 13.12
CA PHE A 25 7.06 1.82 13.60
C PHE A 25 6.07 2.88 14.13
N ILE A 26 6.55 3.82 14.94
CA ILE A 26 5.72 4.91 15.47
C ILE A 26 5.13 5.73 14.32
N ILE A 27 5.97 6.17 13.37
CA ILE A 27 5.49 6.94 12.21
C ILE A 27 4.43 6.13 11.46
N TYR A 28 4.72 4.87 11.14
CA TYR A 28 3.76 4.01 10.46
C TYR A 28 2.43 3.87 11.21
N HIS A 29 2.43 3.80 12.54
CA HIS A 29 1.20 3.66 13.30
C HIS A 29 0.38 4.97 13.37
N PHE A 30 1.05 6.13 13.35
CA PHE A 30 0.38 7.43 13.53
C PHE A 30 0.11 8.18 12.22
N THR A 31 0.64 7.73 11.09
CA THR A 31 0.41 8.35 9.79
C THR A 31 -0.29 7.40 8.84
N ASP A 32 -1.22 7.95 8.05
CA ASP A 32 -1.78 7.26 6.90
C ASP A 32 -0.69 7.03 5.85
N LEU A 33 -0.90 6.04 4.97
CA LEU A 33 -0.04 5.85 3.81
C LEU A 33 -0.32 6.95 2.78
N SER A 34 0.74 7.49 2.21
CA SER A 34 0.66 8.24 0.96
C SER A 34 0.24 7.33 -0.19
N TYR A 35 -0.25 7.92 -1.28
CA TYR A 35 -0.63 7.17 -2.47
C TYR A 35 0.54 6.44 -3.13
N ASP A 36 1.75 7.01 -3.06
CA ASP A 36 2.96 6.33 -3.54
C ASP A 36 3.27 5.09 -2.66
N GLU A 37 3.19 5.23 -1.33
CA GLU A 37 3.44 4.12 -0.40
C GLU A 37 2.40 3.00 -0.49
N ILE A 38 1.20 3.24 -1.04
CA ILE A 38 0.22 2.17 -1.27
C ILE A 38 0.76 1.15 -2.29
N LEU A 39 1.50 1.60 -3.31
CA LEU A 39 2.08 0.71 -4.32
C LEU A 39 3.35 -0.01 -3.84
N ASP A 40 3.91 0.35 -2.68
CA ASP A 40 5.03 -0.40 -2.08
C ASP A 40 4.59 -1.77 -1.51
N PHE A 41 3.29 -2.09 -1.54
CA PHE A 41 2.72 -3.35 -1.08
C PHE A 41 2.15 -4.16 -2.24
N GLY A 42 2.21 -5.48 -2.14
CA GLY A 42 1.46 -6.37 -3.01
C GLY A 42 -0.03 -6.34 -2.68
N TRP A 43 -0.90 -6.32 -3.70
CA TRP A 43 -2.35 -6.38 -3.53
C TRP A 43 -2.97 -7.46 -4.41
N ARG A 44 -3.72 -8.37 -3.79
CA ARG A 44 -4.43 -9.46 -4.47
C ARG A 44 -5.90 -9.13 -4.58
N GLY A 45 -6.47 -9.20 -5.79
CA GLY A 45 -7.91 -9.03 -6.00
C GLY A 45 -8.74 -10.06 -5.23
N ASP A 46 -9.72 -9.58 -4.47
CA ASP A 46 -10.65 -10.38 -3.66
C ASP A 46 -12.07 -10.43 -4.27
N GLY A 47 -12.47 -9.40 -5.01
CA GLY A 47 -13.75 -9.39 -5.72
C GLY A 47 -14.17 -8.00 -6.20
N CYS A 48 -15.42 -7.89 -6.65
CA CYS A 48 -15.96 -6.59 -7.03
C CYS A 48 -17.48 -6.50 -6.92
N GLU A 49 -17.93 -5.26 -6.80
CA GLU A 49 -19.33 -4.89 -6.64
C GLU A 49 -19.67 -3.71 -7.56
N THR A 50 -20.91 -3.65 -8.01
CA THR A 50 -21.45 -2.43 -8.63
C THR A 50 -21.66 -1.34 -7.57
N LYS A 51 -21.82 -0.08 -7.99
CA LYS A 51 -22.11 1.03 -7.06
C LYS A 51 -23.33 0.81 -6.16
N ASP A 52 -24.29 0.03 -6.64
CA ASP A 52 -25.51 -0.28 -5.89
C ASP A 52 -25.33 -1.46 -4.90
N GLY A 53 -24.09 -1.93 -4.69
CA GLY A 53 -23.74 -2.99 -3.74
C GLY A 53 -24.04 -4.41 -4.24
N ARG A 54 -24.33 -4.58 -5.53
CA ARG A 54 -24.48 -5.92 -6.10
C ARG A 54 -23.12 -6.53 -6.42
N ARG A 55 -22.80 -7.65 -5.75
CA ARG A 55 -21.66 -8.51 -6.10
C ARG A 55 -21.74 -9.01 -7.53
N LEU A 56 -20.60 -8.91 -8.21
CA LEU A 56 -20.41 -9.41 -9.55
C LEU A 56 -19.74 -10.77 -9.49
N ASP A 57 -20.16 -11.66 -10.39
CA ASP A 57 -19.42 -12.89 -10.61
C ASP A 57 -18.02 -12.56 -11.13
N TYR A 58 -17.06 -13.40 -10.78
CA TYR A 58 -15.65 -13.20 -11.12
C TYR A 58 -15.39 -12.94 -12.62
N ILE A 59 -16.14 -13.59 -13.52
CA ILE A 59 -16.02 -13.39 -14.98
C ILE A 59 -16.42 -11.97 -15.42
N ASN A 60 -17.35 -11.35 -14.70
CA ASN A 60 -17.84 -10.00 -14.96
C ASN A 60 -17.06 -8.94 -14.16
N CYS A 61 -16.01 -9.37 -13.45
CA CYS A 61 -15.20 -8.51 -12.62
C CYS A 61 -14.04 -7.92 -13.44
N PRO A 62 -14.05 -6.61 -13.76
CA PRO A 62 -12.98 -6.00 -14.57
C PRO A 62 -11.62 -6.03 -13.85
N CYS A 63 -11.65 -6.28 -12.54
CA CYS A 63 -10.53 -6.37 -11.63
C CYS A 63 -9.90 -7.78 -11.58
N GLY A 64 -10.67 -8.81 -11.98
CA GLY A 64 -10.26 -10.23 -11.96
C GLY A 64 -9.64 -10.70 -10.63
N THR A 65 -8.69 -11.66 -10.71
CA THR A 65 -7.74 -12.04 -9.65
C THR A 65 -6.45 -11.26 -9.86
N GLY A 66 -6.56 -9.99 -10.28
CA GLY A 66 -5.38 -9.17 -10.55
C GLY A 66 -4.48 -9.12 -9.32
N LEU A 67 -3.18 -9.25 -9.56
CA LEU A 67 -2.15 -8.93 -8.60
C LEU A 67 -1.62 -7.55 -8.99
N ILE A 68 -1.45 -6.68 -8.01
CA ILE A 68 -0.73 -5.41 -8.14
C ILE A 68 0.55 -5.61 -7.34
N GLU A 69 1.66 -5.74 -8.03
CA GLU A 69 2.99 -5.89 -7.42
C GLU A 69 3.73 -4.54 -7.41
N PRO A 70 4.67 -4.32 -6.48
CA PRO A 70 5.39 -3.04 -6.38
C PRO A 70 6.23 -2.66 -7.61
N ASP A 71 6.60 -3.62 -8.44
CA ASP A 71 7.38 -3.42 -9.67
C ASP A 71 6.53 -3.26 -10.93
N ASP A 72 5.20 -3.30 -10.80
CA ASP A 72 4.28 -3.07 -11.91
C ASP A 72 4.30 -1.62 -12.40
N LEU A 73 3.84 -1.43 -13.65
CA LEU A 73 3.71 -0.10 -14.30
C LEU A 73 2.46 0.68 -13.83
N TYR A 74 2.01 0.42 -12.61
CA TYR A 74 0.92 1.16 -11.99
C TYR A 74 1.41 2.46 -11.37
N LYS A 75 0.51 3.44 -11.31
CA LYS A 75 0.78 4.72 -10.64
C LYS A 75 -0.49 5.20 -9.96
N ILE A 76 -0.34 5.79 -8.78
CA ILE A 76 -1.42 6.51 -8.11
C ILE A 76 -1.02 8.00 -8.05
N SER A 77 -1.90 8.90 -8.45
CA SER A 77 -1.65 10.34 -8.29
C SER A 77 -1.85 10.78 -6.83
N ASN A 78 -1.39 11.99 -6.50
CA ASN A 78 -1.59 12.57 -5.17
C ASN A 78 -3.08 12.80 -4.81
N GLU A 79 -3.96 12.78 -5.80
CA GLU A 79 -5.41 12.88 -5.66
C GLU A 79 -6.10 11.50 -5.64
N GLY A 80 -5.32 10.42 -5.69
CA GLY A 80 -5.80 9.04 -5.63
C GLY A 80 -6.25 8.45 -6.95
N TYR A 81 -5.87 9.03 -8.10
CA TYR A 81 -6.22 8.46 -9.40
C TYR A 81 -5.27 7.32 -9.77
N PHE A 82 -5.83 6.16 -10.12
CA PHE A 82 -5.09 4.94 -10.50
C PHE A 82 -4.85 4.91 -12.01
N TYR A 83 -3.60 4.69 -12.41
CA TYR A 83 -3.16 4.62 -13.80
C TYR A 83 -2.43 3.31 -14.07
N TYR A 84 -2.58 2.80 -15.29
CA TYR A 84 -1.75 1.74 -15.85
C TYR A 84 -1.25 2.18 -17.23
N ASN A 85 0.08 2.21 -17.44
CA ASN A 85 0.67 2.69 -18.70
C ASN A 85 0.10 4.05 -19.14
N ASP A 86 0.06 5.03 -18.23
CA ASP A 86 -0.53 6.37 -18.41
C ASP A 86 -2.04 6.42 -18.72
N LYS A 87 -2.74 5.28 -18.81
CA LYS A 87 -4.20 5.24 -18.93
C LYS A 87 -4.83 5.39 -17.55
N LEU A 88 -5.67 6.41 -17.37
CA LEU A 88 -6.52 6.55 -16.19
C LEU A 88 -7.54 5.41 -16.13
N LEU A 89 -7.51 4.63 -15.04
CA LEU A 89 -8.39 3.48 -14.85
C LEU A 89 -9.44 3.73 -13.77
N GLY A 90 -9.03 4.32 -12.65
CA GLY A 90 -9.84 4.30 -11.45
C GLY A 90 -9.50 5.35 -10.42
N LYS A 91 -10.21 5.31 -9.30
CA LYS A 91 -9.89 6.06 -8.09
C LYS A 91 -9.65 5.09 -6.93
N VAL A 92 -8.52 5.28 -6.26
CA VAL A 92 -8.06 4.46 -5.14
C VAL A 92 -8.60 4.99 -3.82
N ILE A 93 -9.07 4.06 -2.98
CA ILE A 93 -9.48 4.31 -1.61
C ILE A 93 -8.83 3.23 -0.74
N LEU A 94 -7.88 3.62 0.10
CA LEU A 94 -7.34 2.72 1.11
C LEU A 94 -8.34 2.63 2.27
N LYS A 95 -8.88 1.44 2.51
CA LYS A 95 -9.87 1.18 3.56
C LYS A 95 -9.18 0.81 4.87
N THR A 96 -8.24 -0.11 4.76
CA THR A 96 -7.46 -0.60 5.88
C THR A 96 -6.00 -0.63 5.47
N LYS A 97 -5.15 -0.04 6.30
CA LYS A 97 -3.70 -0.04 6.10
C LYS A 97 -3.14 -1.44 6.42
N PRO A 98 -2.17 -1.97 5.65
CA PRO A 98 -1.50 -3.22 5.99
C PRO A 98 -0.90 -3.21 7.40
N SER A 99 -0.76 -4.39 8.01
CA SER A 99 -0.07 -4.51 9.28
C SER A 99 1.43 -4.28 9.09
N TYR A 100 2.06 -3.54 10.02
CA TYR A 100 3.51 -3.38 10.05
C TYR A 100 4.24 -4.71 10.30
N PHE A 101 3.61 -5.59 11.08
CA PHE A 101 4.14 -6.91 11.39
C PHE A 101 3.37 -7.95 10.59
N SER A 102 4.09 -8.70 9.76
CA SER A 102 3.53 -9.88 9.14
C SER A 102 3.54 -11.02 10.17
N GLY A 103 2.37 -11.55 10.50
CA GLY A 103 2.24 -12.65 11.47
C GLY A 103 2.75 -14.01 10.97
N GLY A 104 3.54 -14.02 9.88
CA GLY A 104 3.86 -15.22 9.10
C GLY A 104 2.74 -15.65 8.14
N GLU A 105 1.67 -14.87 8.02
CA GLU A 105 0.56 -15.09 7.09
C GLU A 105 0.77 -14.31 5.79
N ILE A 106 0.31 -14.85 4.66
CA ILE A 106 0.41 -14.19 3.35
C ILE A 106 -0.39 -12.89 3.33
N LEU A 107 -1.53 -12.84 4.02
CA LEU A 107 -2.36 -11.63 4.11
C LEU A 107 -1.82 -10.71 5.20
N THR A 108 -1.65 -9.43 4.86
CA THR A 108 -1.19 -8.42 5.83
C THR A 108 -2.33 -7.63 6.47
N GLY A 109 -3.58 -7.91 6.09
CA GLY A 109 -4.80 -7.34 6.71
C GLY A 109 -5.19 -5.94 6.25
N GLY A 110 -4.44 -5.34 5.33
CA GLY A 110 -4.83 -4.14 4.61
C GLY A 110 -5.83 -4.45 3.49
N GLU A 111 -6.68 -3.47 3.20
CA GLU A 111 -7.80 -3.54 2.26
C GLU A 111 -7.79 -2.29 1.37
N LEU A 112 -7.85 -2.50 0.06
CA LEU A 112 -7.84 -1.46 -0.96
C LEU A 112 -9.08 -1.56 -1.83
N GLU A 113 -9.71 -0.42 -2.09
CA GLU A 113 -10.78 -0.27 -3.06
C GLU A 113 -10.28 0.52 -4.28
N ILE A 114 -10.61 0.06 -5.48
CA ILE A 114 -10.40 0.82 -6.71
C ILE A 114 -11.73 0.92 -7.46
N GLU A 115 -12.29 2.12 -7.53
CA GLU A 115 -13.48 2.39 -8.33
C GLU A 115 -13.07 2.65 -9.78
N ASN A 116 -13.48 1.78 -10.70
CA ASN A 116 -13.26 1.97 -12.12
C ASN A 116 -14.10 3.15 -12.63
N LEU A 117 -13.46 4.14 -13.24
CA LEU A 117 -14.14 5.40 -13.62
C LEU A 117 -15.04 5.25 -14.85
N GLU A 118 -14.77 4.28 -15.73
CA GLU A 118 -15.58 4.04 -16.94
C GLU A 118 -16.89 3.29 -16.59
N THR A 119 -16.80 2.27 -15.74
CA THR A 119 -17.90 1.35 -15.44
C THR A 119 -18.58 1.62 -14.11
N GLY A 120 -17.91 2.34 -13.20
CA GLY A 120 -18.35 2.52 -11.83
C GLY A 120 -18.24 1.27 -10.94
N ILE A 121 -17.66 0.18 -11.44
CA ILE A 121 -17.46 -1.04 -10.66
C ILE A 121 -16.36 -0.81 -9.63
N ILE A 122 -16.59 -1.25 -8.40
CA ILE A 122 -15.66 -1.17 -7.27
C ILE A 122 -14.94 -2.51 -7.16
N CYS A 123 -13.62 -2.47 -7.26
CA CYS A 123 -12.71 -3.59 -7.07
C CYS A 123 -12.18 -3.61 -5.65
N TYR A 124 -12.16 -4.78 -5.02
CA TYR A 124 -11.59 -4.99 -3.69
C TYR A 124 -10.30 -5.79 -3.78
N TYR A 125 -9.29 -5.37 -3.03
CA TYR A 125 -8.01 -6.06 -2.94
C TYR A 125 -7.56 -6.22 -1.49
N ASP A 126 -6.99 -7.37 -1.19
CA ASP A 126 -6.31 -7.65 0.06
C ASP A 126 -4.81 -7.41 -0.11
N SER A 127 -4.20 -6.74 0.86
CA SER A 127 -2.74 -6.63 0.93
C SER A 127 -2.10 -7.99 1.24
N ILE A 128 -1.00 -8.27 0.56
CA ILE A 128 -0.22 -9.48 0.72
C ILE A 128 1.25 -9.19 1.02
N LEU A 129 1.93 -10.19 1.58
CA LEU A 129 3.38 -10.22 1.60
C LEU A 129 3.91 -10.49 0.20
N ASP A 130 4.86 -9.65 -0.20
CA ASP A 130 5.76 -9.84 -1.34
C ASP A 130 6.68 -11.07 -1.13
#